data_AF-A0A395GAE3-F1
#
_entry.id   AF-A0A395GAE3-F1
#
_cell.length_a   1.000
_cell.length_b   1.000
_cell.length_c   1.000
_cell.angle_alpha   90.00
_cell.angle_beta   90.00
_cell.angle_gamma   90.00
#
_symmetry.space_group_name_H-M   'P 1'
#
loop_
_entity.id
_entity.type
_entity.pdbx_description
1 polymer ?
#
loop_
_entity_poly.entity_id
_entity_poly.type
_entity_poly.pdbx_seq_one_letter_code
_entity_poly.pdbx_strand_id
1 'polypeptide(L)'
;MKKLLLLSMTAMLMAACGNEEDTKEKGASKVETETSASTEEKKEVSTEEKAKEIKKVVEKKDAAEEKNLSGKYPYMDKDGHIDILSDAFINAYTRQNRISEFAGIKQGMDVAEVEKMYGKPTHDGKSRVGSNHERFGDIAIENTDYKVSQIYINSSTPHTREEILAKYGVATEAWKSDDGEVISLVYNNNHSNGFQLILHFDKNDNFIAMEQQPETYQMTGELIVSDDDAPSANETQANKSEVSCSYDNSPEVSNERQQKLRTIAIANKCLDDFEKNPSDKESQTIAWNLMIRGSSPGSFSGYPDVRAAAEKVYDRLGKYDERALEFKDDFINPWPKE
;
A
#
# COMPACT_ATOMS: atom_id res chain seq x y z
N MET A 1 -40.43 -37.16 4.08
CA MET A 1 -40.76 -36.28 5.23
C MET A 1 -39.95 -35.00 5.00
N LYS A 2 -40.53 -33.79 4.89
CA LYS A 2 -40.92 -32.90 6.01
C LYS A 2 -39.87 -32.91 7.13
N LYS A 3 -39.26 -31.78 7.52
CA LYS A 3 -39.87 -30.45 7.67
C LYS A 3 -39.16 -29.32 6.93
N LEU A 4 -39.96 -28.40 6.39
CA LEU A 4 -39.61 -27.01 6.12
C LEU A 4 -39.71 -26.22 7.44
N LEU A 5 -38.89 -25.18 7.63
CA LEU A 5 -39.10 -24.16 8.66
C LEU A 5 -38.79 -22.78 8.06
N LEU A 6 -39.65 -21.80 8.34
CA LEU A 6 -39.74 -20.54 7.61
C LEU A 6 -40.39 -19.48 8.51
N LEU A 7 -40.03 -18.20 8.30
CA LEU A 7 -40.46 -16.99 9.03
C LEU A 7 -39.98 -16.84 10.48
N SER A 8 -39.31 -15.71 10.73
CA SER A 8 -39.94 -14.62 11.48
C SER A 8 -39.30 -13.28 11.11
N MET A 9 -40.07 -12.38 10.48
CA MET A 9 -39.75 -10.96 10.45
C MET A 9 -40.22 -10.32 11.75
N THR A 10 -39.43 -9.40 12.33
CA THR A 10 -39.95 -8.44 13.31
C THR A 10 -39.35 -7.06 13.03
N ALA A 11 -40.08 -6.25 12.26
CA ALA A 11 -39.80 -4.81 12.21
C ALA A 11 -40.49 -4.12 13.39
N MET A 12 -39.77 -3.26 14.11
CA MET A 12 -40.37 -2.34 15.08
C MET A 12 -40.29 -0.91 14.56
N LEU A 13 -41.42 -0.41 14.07
CA LEU A 13 -41.69 1.01 13.94
C LEU A 13 -42.82 1.38 14.89
N MET A 14 -42.54 2.25 15.84
CA MET A 14 -43.51 3.02 16.60
C MET A 14 -42.95 4.42 16.78
N ALA A 15 -43.66 5.41 16.25
CA ALA A 15 -43.38 6.83 16.46
C ALA A 15 -44.55 7.45 17.23
N ALA A 16 -44.28 8.50 18.03
CA ALA A 16 -45.25 9.55 18.34
C ALA A 16 -44.58 10.72 19.09
N CYS A 17 -44.89 11.94 18.63
CA CYS A 17 -45.09 13.21 19.37
C CYS A 17 -44.18 13.63 20.56
N GLY A 18 -43.88 14.92 20.75
CA GLY A 18 -44.24 16.11 19.97
C GLY A 18 -44.29 17.39 20.83
N ASN A 19 -44.10 18.55 20.20
CA ASN A 19 -44.20 19.93 20.74
C ASN A 19 -43.17 20.30 21.86
N GLU A 20 -42.38 21.37 21.71
CA GLU A 20 -42.72 22.81 21.69
C GLU A 20 -43.23 23.34 23.04
N GLU A 21 -42.39 24.10 23.75
CA GLU A 21 -42.77 25.48 24.13
C GLU A 21 -41.54 26.37 24.37
N ASP A 22 -41.79 27.68 24.39
CA ASP A 22 -40.82 28.78 24.33
C ASP A 22 -40.41 29.24 25.75
N THR A 23 -39.21 29.82 25.93
CA THR A 23 -39.05 30.84 26.98
C THR A 23 -37.94 31.86 26.62
N LYS A 24 -38.35 33.13 26.48
CA LYS A 24 -37.50 34.28 26.20
C LYS A 24 -37.24 35.08 27.46
N GLU A 25 -36.06 35.72 27.59
CA GLU A 25 -35.88 37.16 27.86
C GLU A 25 -34.46 37.59 27.39
N LYS A 26 -34.31 38.54 26.45
CA LYS A 26 -34.13 40.01 26.57
C LYS A 26 -32.77 40.44 27.19
N GLY A 27 -32.10 41.50 26.71
CA GLY A 27 -32.34 42.48 25.62
C GLY A 27 -31.02 42.86 24.90
N ALA A 28 -31.00 43.46 23.70
CA ALA A 28 -31.40 44.84 23.34
C ALA A 28 -30.52 45.92 24.01
N SER A 29 -30.00 46.97 23.36
CA SER A 29 -30.15 47.51 21.97
C SER A 29 -28.81 48.23 21.58
N LYS A 30 -28.59 49.11 20.58
CA LYS A 30 -29.42 49.99 19.72
C LYS A 30 -28.72 50.31 18.37
N VAL A 31 -29.53 50.60 17.36
CA VAL A 31 -29.31 50.93 15.92
C VAL A 31 -28.68 52.32 15.61
N GLU A 32 -27.90 52.42 14.53
CA GLU A 32 -27.90 53.49 13.47
C GLU A 32 -26.89 53.06 12.37
N THR A 33 -27.14 53.03 11.05
CA THR A 33 -28.02 53.74 10.10
C THR A 33 -27.43 55.04 9.55
N GLU A 34 -26.96 55.01 8.31
CA GLU A 34 -27.08 56.13 7.36
C GLU A 34 -27.12 55.63 5.90
N THR A 35 -27.55 56.48 4.96
CA THR A 35 -27.89 56.07 3.57
C THR A 35 -27.73 57.25 2.60
N SER A 36 -27.11 57.02 1.44
CA SER A 36 -27.12 57.98 0.31
C SER A 36 -26.89 57.26 -1.03
N ALA A 37 -27.48 57.78 -2.12
CA ALA A 37 -27.49 57.15 -3.44
C ALA A 37 -27.47 58.17 -4.60
N SER A 38 -26.89 57.79 -5.73
CA SER A 38 -27.14 58.30 -7.10
C SER A 38 -26.56 57.27 -8.08
N THR A 39 -27.17 56.73 -9.15
CA THR A 39 -28.28 57.12 -10.07
C THR A 39 -27.79 57.79 -11.36
N GLU A 40 -27.89 57.05 -12.49
CA GLU A 40 -28.07 57.46 -13.91
C GLU A 40 -26.96 58.32 -14.61
N GLU A 41 -26.77 58.33 -15.95
CA GLU A 41 -27.26 57.48 -17.06
C GLU A 41 -26.32 57.48 -18.30
N LYS A 42 -26.59 56.55 -19.26
CA LYS A 42 -26.28 56.52 -20.71
C LYS A 42 -25.17 57.39 -21.34
N LYS A 43 -24.36 56.75 -22.20
CA LYS A 43 -24.37 57.07 -23.66
C LYS A 43 -23.80 55.98 -24.58
N GLU A 44 -24.56 55.62 -25.61
CA GLU A 44 -24.05 54.98 -26.83
C GLU A 44 -23.69 56.06 -27.88
N VAL A 45 -22.65 55.81 -28.69
CA VAL A 45 -22.59 56.15 -30.13
C VAL A 45 -21.68 55.10 -30.81
N SER A 46 -22.05 54.64 -32.00
CA SER A 46 -21.26 53.70 -32.82
C SER A 46 -20.43 54.42 -33.90
N THR A 47 -19.29 53.82 -34.28
CA THR A 47 -18.84 53.87 -35.69
C THR A 47 -17.96 52.68 -36.08
N GLU A 48 -18.60 51.87 -36.92
CA GLU A 48 -18.18 50.78 -37.80
C GLU A 48 -16.92 51.03 -38.69
N GLU A 49 -16.34 49.93 -39.18
CA GLU A 49 -15.30 49.80 -40.23
C GLU A 49 -13.91 50.49 -40.03
N LYS A 50 -12.78 49.78 -40.11
CA LYS A 50 -12.40 49.04 -41.34
C LYS A 50 -11.39 47.90 -41.12
N ALA A 51 -11.41 46.92 -42.02
CA ALA A 51 -10.64 45.68 -41.91
C ALA A 51 -9.16 45.79 -42.31
N LYS A 52 -8.34 44.91 -41.74
CA LYS A 52 -7.26 44.24 -42.48
C LYS A 52 -7.01 42.83 -41.96
N GLU A 53 -7.19 41.87 -42.86
CA GLU A 53 -7.00 40.44 -42.61
C GLU A 53 -5.52 40.09 -42.49
N ILE A 54 -5.13 39.42 -41.41
CA ILE A 54 -3.88 38.63 -41.35
C ILE A 54 -4.22 37.26 -40.76
N LYS A 55 -4.51 36.29 -41.64
CA LYS A 55 -4.45 34.88 -41.26
C LYS A 55 -3.00 34.52 -40.95
N LYS A 56 -2.67 34.27 -39.69
CA LYS A 56 -1.46 33.51 -39.33
C LYS A 56 -1.84 32.34 -38.45
N VAL A 57 -1.95 31.17 -39.09
CA VAL A 57 -1.89 29.89 -38.38
C VAL A 57 -0.53 29.82 -37.70
N VAL A 58 -0.52 29.70 -36.38
CA VAL A 58 0.64 29.28 -35.59
C VAL A 58 0.12 28.16 -34.69
N GLU A 59 0.87 27.05 -34.66
CA GLU A 59 0.38 25.77 -34.16
C GLU A 59 -0.08 25.79 -32.70
N LYS A 60 -0.88 24.78 -32.37
CA LYS A 60 -0.98 24.23 -31.01
C LYS A 60 0.44 24.06 -30.42
N LYS A 61 0.83 24.95 -29.51
CA LYS A 61 1.66 24.53 -28.38
C LYS A 61 0.76 23.98 -27.29
N ASP A 62 0.18 22.81 -27.58
CA ASP A 62 0.04 21.80 -26.53
C ASP A 62 1.48 21.40 -26.16
N ALA A 63 2.09 22.21 -25.29
CA ALA A 63 3.36 21.87 -24.70
C ALA A 63 3.09 20.73 -23.73
N ALA A 64 3.16 19.50 -24.24
CA ALA A 64 3.22 18.33 -23.39
C ALA A 64 4.40 18.51 -22.43
N GLU A 65 4.12 18.62 -21.14
CA GLU A 65 5.15 18.48 -20.13
C GLU A 65 5.77 17.09 -20.33
N GLU A 66 7.05 17.04 -20.66
CA GLU A 66 7.77 15.76 -20.77
C GLU A 66 7.74 15.09 -19.39
N LYS A 67 6.97 14.01 -19.30
CA LYS A 67 6.68 13.28 -18.06
C LYS A 67 7.90 12.51 -17.57
N ASN A 68 8.92 13.24 -17.14
CA ASN A 68 10.09 12.67 -16.47
C ASN A 68 9.68 12.21 -15.07
N LEU A 69 9.10 11.02 -15.02
CA LEU A 69 9.06 10.15 -13.85
C LEU A 69 10.50 9.81 -13.40
N SER A 70 11.42 9.76 -14.37
CA SER A 70 12.88 9.70 -14.22
C SER A 70 13.38 10.61 -13.09
N GLY A 71 13.95 10.00 -12.04
CA GLY A 71 14.51 10.71 -10.88
C GLY A 71 13.51 11.16 -9.81
N LYS A 72 12.19 11.02 -10.02
CA LYS A 72 11.17 11.26 -8.99
C LYS A 72 11.15 10.14 -7.94
N TYR A 73 11.41 8.90 -8.36
CA TYR A 73 11.43 7.72 -7.52
C TYR A 73 12.73 6.91 -7.76
N PRO A 74 13.55 6.62 -6.74
CA PRO A 74 14.87 6.01 -6.93
C PRO A 74 14.84 4.51 -7.31
N TYR A 75 13.64 3.93 -7.39
CA TYR A 75 13.37 2.53 -7.71
C TYR A 75 12.61 2.34 -9.03
N MET A 76 12.32 3.43 -9.75
CA MET A 76 11.53 3.42 -10.96
C MET A 76 12.25 4.18 -12.07
N ASP A 77 12.30 3.61 -13.26
CA ASP A 77 12.99 4.22 -14.40
C ASP A 77 12.12 5.26 -15.15
N LYS A 78 12.65 5.74 -16.29
CA LYS A 78 11.99 6.73 -17.14
C LYS A 78 10.75 6.20 -17.88
N ASP A 79 10.65 4.89 -18.09
CA ASP A 79 9.55 4.22 -18.81
C ASP A 79 8.48 3.70 -17.83
N GLY A 80 8.75 3.80 -16.53
CA GLY A 80 7.85 3.40 -15.45
C GLY A 80 8.11 1.99 -14.92
N HIS A 81 9.23 1.36 -15.30
CA HIS A 81 9.58 0.04 -14.80
C HIS A 81 10.12 0.09 -13.39
N ILE A 82 9.76 -0.89 -12.56
CA ILE A 82 10.08 -0.94 -11.13
C ILE A 82 10.97 -2.15 -10.85
N ASP A 83 12.18 -1.88 -10.36
CA ASP A 83 13.04 -2.92 -9.77
C ASP A 83 12.49 -3.29 -8.39
N ILE A 84 11.59 -4.27 -8.36
CA ILE A 84 10.97 -4.78 -7.13
C ILE A 84 11.96 -5.52 -6.22
N LEU A 85 13.17 -5.85 -6.70
CA LEU A 85 14.22 -6.42 -5.88
C LEU A 85 15.14 -5.33 -5.30
N SER A 86 15.09 -4.08 -5.78
CA SER A 86 15.91 -3.00 -5.23
C SER A 86 15.60 -2.74 -3.75
N ASP A 87 16.65 -2.49 -2.96
CA ASP A 87 16.46 -2.05 -1.56
C ASP A 87 15.72 -0.70 -1.50
N ALA A 88 15.83 0.12 -2.55
CA ALA A 88 15.08 1.36 -2.71
C ALA A 88 13.56 1.12 -2.83
N PHE A 89 13.11 0.15 -3.64
CA PHE A 89 11.70 -0.22 -3.74
C PHE A 89 11.20 -0.81 -2.43
N ILE A 90 11.93 -1.79 -1.89
CA ILE A 90 11.55 -2.49 -0.66
C ILE A 90 11.37 -1.51 0.49
N ASN A 91 12.28 -0.53 0.62
CA ASN A 91 12.19 0.49 1.66
C ASN A 91 11.04 1.49 1.41
N ALA A 92 10.75 1.85 0.17
CA ALA A 92 9.67 2.79 -0.17
C ALA A 92 8.26 2.18 -0.09
N TYR A 93 8.12 0.90 -0.44
CA TYR A 93 6.85 0.17 -0.47
C TYR A 93 6.58 -0.55 0.85
N THR A 94 7.44 -1.48 1.30
CA THR A 94 7.06 -2.45 2.35
C THR A 94 7.12 -1.92 3.79
N ARG A 95 7.47 -0.66 4.02
CA ARG A 95 7.64 -0.07 5.37
C ARG A 95 6.50 0.82 5.85
N GLN A 96 5.65 1.25 4.92
CA GLN A 96 4.56 2.19 5.18
C GLN A 96 3.29 1.61 4.58
N ASN A 97 2.14 1.96 5.17
CA ASN A 97 0.86 1.63 4.57
C ASN A 97 0.71 2.40 3.24
N ARG A 98 0.67 1.65 2.15
CA ARG A 98 0.54 2.12 0.75
C ARG A 98 -0.79 1.72 0.11
N ILE A 99 -1.70 1.09 0.87
CA ILE A 99 -3.00 0.62 0.38
C ILE A 99 -3.75 1.75 -0.35
N SER A 100 -3.72 2.96 0.23
CA SER A 100 -4.42 4.14 -0.30
C SER A 100 -3.59 5.06 -1.18
N GLU A 101 -2.26 4.90 -1.23
CA GLU A 101 -1.36 5.74 -2.03
C GLU A 101 0.00 5.08 -2.30
N PHE A 102 0.39 5.02 -3.58
CA PHE A 102 1.76 4.73 -3.99
C PHE A 102 2.17 5.53 -5.24
N ALA A 103 3.43 5.96 -5.29
CA ALA A 103 4.00 6.78 -6.38
C ALA A 103 3.21 8.07 -6.75
N GLY A 104 2.33 8.54 -5.85
CA GLY A 104 1.43 9.68 -6.05
C GLY A 104 0.09 9.34 -6.70
N ILE A 105 -0.13 8.09 -7.11
CA ILE A 105 -1.48 7.55 -7.40
C ILE A 105 -2.17 7.28 -6.06
N LYS A 106 -3.45 7.63 -5.94
CA LYS A 106 -4.24 7.52 -4.70
C LYS A 106 -5.57 6.81 -4.95
N GLN A 107 -6.09 6.07 -3.99
CA GLN A 107 -7.48 5.59 -4.03
C GLN A 107 -8.46 6.78 -4.16
N GLY A 108 -9.48 6.63 -4.99
CA GLY A 108 -10.46 7.68 -5.31
C GLY A 108 -10.02 8.74 -6.33
N MET A 109 -8.76 8.75 -6.75
CA MET A 109 -8.25 9.56 -7.86
C MET A 109 -8.93 9.14 -9.18
N ASP A 110 -9.20 10.09 -10.08
CA ASP A 110 -9.74 9.75 -11.39
C ASP A 110 -8.67 9.08 -12.26
N VAL A 111 -9.06 8.06 -13.04
CA VAL A 111 -8.17 7.42 -14.04
C VAL A 111 -7.57 8.45 -14.99
N ALA A 112 -8.33 9.48 -15.38
CA ALA A 112 -7.88 10.59 -16.21
C ALA A 112 -6.85 11.53 -15.52
N GLU A 113 -6.59 11.37 -14.21
CA GLU A 113 -5.48 12.03 -13.50
C GLU A 113 -4.24 11.14 -13.47
N VAL A 114 -4.42 9.82 -13.33
CA VAL A 114 -3.33 8.85 -13.54
C VAL A 114 -2.81 8.94 -14.98
N GLU A 115 -3.70 9.06 -15.98
CA GLU A 115 -3.31 9.31 -17.38
C GLU A 115 -2.49 10.60 -17.54
N LYS A 116 -2.80 11.67 -16.79
CA LYS A 116 -2.02 12.93 -16.81
C LYS A 116 -0.64 12.72 -16.22
N MET A 117 -0.50 11.96 -15.13
CA MET A 117 0.80 11.70 -14.49
C MET A 117 1.70 10.73 -15.26
N TYR A 118 1.17 9.64 -15.82
CA TYR A 118 1.97 8.54 -16.38
C TYR A 118 1.93 8.44 -17.91
N GLY A 119 0.89 8.95 -18.57
CA GLY A 119 0.59 8.60 -19.97
C GLY A 119 -0.62 7.69 -20.04
N LYS A 120 -1.01 7.26 -21.25
CA LYS A 120 -2.09 6.27 -21.39
C LYS A 120 -1.67 4.93 -20.79
N PRO A 121 -2.63 4.08 -20.33
CA PRO A 121 -2.29 2.71 -19.98
C PRO A 121 -1.65 2.00 -21.18
N THR A 122 -0.60 1.22 -20.91
CA THR A 122 0.22 0.57 -21.95
C THR A 122 -0.24 -0.85 -22.23
N HIS A 123 -0.72 -1.54 -21.20
CA HIS A 123 -1.14 -2.94 -21.22
C HIS A 123 -2.25 -3.19 -20.19
N ASP A 124 -2.80 -4.40 -20.22
CA ASP A 124 -3.65 -4.93 -19.17
C ASP A 124 -2.78 -5.39 -17.97
N GLY A 125 -3.16 -4.99 -16.76
CA GLY A 125 -2.49 -5.40 -15.51
C GLY A 125 -3.10 -6.69 -14.94
N LYS A 126 -2.25 -7.57 -14.39
CA LYS A 126 -2.67 -8.84 -13.79
C LYS A 126 -2.75 -8.70 -12.27
N SER A 127 -3.89 -9.02 -11.65
CA SER A 127 -3.93 -9.38 -10.21
C SER A 127 -3.97 -10.90 -10.07
N ARG A 128 -4.10 -11.41 -8.84
CA ARG A 128 -4.40 -12.83 -8.57
C ARG A 128 -5.71 -13.28 -9.24
N VAL A 129 -6.69 -12.38 -9.35
CA VAL A 129 -8.10 -12.72 -9.63
C VAL A 129 -8.50 -12.44 -11.09
N GLY A 130 -7.68 -11.69 -11.84
CA GLY A 130 -7.90 -11.46 -13.27
C GLY A 130 -7.01 -10.36 -13.88
N SER A 131 -7.17 -10.14 -15.18
CA SER A 131 -6.38 -9.20 -15.99
C SER A 131 -7.04 -7.83 -16.21
N ASN A 132 -8.18 -7.54 -15.58
CA ASN A 132 -8.98 -6.34 -15.85
C ASN A 132 -8.48 -5.11 -15.07
N HIS A 133 -7.21 -4.73 -15.25
CA HIS A 133 -6.57 -3.58 -14.58
C HIS A 133 -5.89 -2.70 -15.62
N GLU A 134 -5.86 -1.39 -15.42
CA GLU A 134 -5.14 -0.46 -16.30
C GLU A 134 -3.68 -0.34 -15.84
N ARG A 135 -2.71 -0.71 -16.69
CA ARG A 135 -1.27 -0.69 -16.35
C ARG A 135 -0.54 0.54 -16.90
N PHE A 136 0.15 1.24 -16.02
CA PHE A 136 0.93 2.46 -16.23
C PHE A 136 2.39 2.22 -15.83
N GLY A 137 3.23 1.84 -16.81
CA GLY A 137 4.57 1.31 -16.52
C GLY A 137 4.45 -0.04 -15.81
N ASP A 138 4.98 -0.16 -14.60
CA ASP A 138 4.85 -1.36 -13.75
C ASP A 138 3.84 -1.19 -12.58
N ILE A 139 3.07 -0.09 -12.56
CA ILE A 139 1.96 0.08 -11.63
C ILE A 139 0.66 -0.24 -12.37
N ALA A 140 -0.16 -1.13 -11.84
CA ALA A 140 -1.52 -1.35 -12.33
C ALA A 140 -2.54 -0.82 -11.32
N ILE A 141 -3.69 -0.35 -11.82
CA ILE A 141 -4.83 0.06 -11.01
C ILE A 141 -6.05 -0.79 -11.32
N GLU A 142 -6.75 -1.21 -10.27
CA GLU A 142 -8.17 -1.54 -10.39
C GLU A 142 -8.97 -0.24 -10.35
N ASN A 143 -10.03 -0.16 -11.15
CA ASN A 143 -10.89 1.00 -11.19
C ASN A 143 -12.38 0.66 -11.04
N THR A 144 -13.05 1.40 -10.17
CA THR A 144 -14.52 1.39 -9.98
C THR A 144 -15.04 2.78 -10.34
N ASP A 145 -16.07 2.87 -11.19
CA ASP A 145 -16.65 4.14 -11.67
C ASP A 145 -15.60 5.16 -12.16
N TYR A 146 -14.60 4.69 -12.90
CA TYR A 146 -13.45 5.45 -13.42
C TYR A 146 -12.53 6.07 -12.35
N LYS A 147 -12.59 5.58 -11.11
CA LYS A 147 -11.71 5.95 -10.00
C LYS A 147 -10.87 4.78 -9.54
N VAL A 148 -9.63 5.05 -9.12
CA VAL A 148 -8.73 4.03 -8.55
C VAL A 148 -9.37 3.40 -7.30
N SER A 149 -9.68 2.11 -7.35
CA SER A 149 -10.13 1.32 -6.19
C SER A 149 -8.96 0.62 -5.50
N GLN A 150 -7.99 0.11 -6.26
CA GLN A 150 -6.78 -0.54 -5.71
C GLN A 150 -5.54 -0.28 -6.59
N ILE A 151 -4.35 -0.37 -5.98
CA ILE A 151 -3.04 -0.23 -6.64
C ILE A 151 -2.26 -1.55 -6.50
N TYR A 152 -1.73 -2.07 -7.61
CA TYR A 152 -0.88 -3.24 -7.69
C TYR A 152 0.47 -2.89 -8.33
N ILE A 153 1.52 -3.64 -8.00
CA ILE A 153 2.82 -3.54 -8.67
C ILE A 153 3.05 -4.79 -9.51
N ASN A 154 2.99 -4.62 -10.83
CA ASN A 154 3.27 -5.64 -11.86
C ASN A 154 4.63 -5.32 -12.49
N SER A 155 5.72 -5.94 -12.04
CA SER A 155 7.01 -5.72 -12.70
C SER A 155 6.96 -6.15 -14.17
N SER A 156 7.68 -5.45 -15.05
CA SER A 156 7.98 -5.92 -16.41
C SER A 156 9.13 -6.93 -16.42
N THR A 157 9.93 -6.95 -15.35
CA THR A 157 11.05 -7.87 -15.19
C THR A 157 10.53 -9.19 -14.62
N PRO A 158 10.72 -10.33 -15.30
CA PRO A 158 10.37 -11.64 -14.75
C PRO A 158 11.23 -11.93 -13.52
N HIS A 159 10.60 -12.41 -12.46
CA HIS A 159 11.26 -12.82 -11.22
C HIS A 159 10.65 -14.13 -10.72
N THR A 160 11.49 -15.06 -10.29
CA THR A 160 11.08 -16.34 -9.70
C THR A 160 10.72 -16.20 -8.21
N ARG A 161 9.95 -17.16 -7.67
CA ARG A 161 9.71 -17.25 -6.23
C ARG A 161 11.01 -17.40 -5.43
N GLU A 162 12.04 -18.04 -5.99
CA GLU A 162 13.36 -18.16 -5.33
C GLU A 162 14.07 -16.81 -5.20
N GLU A 163 14.14 -16.00 -6.27
CA GLU A 163 14.73 -14.66 -6.23
C GLU A 163 13.97 -13.73 -5.26
N ILE A 164 12.63 -13.82 -5.27
CA ILE A 164 11.78 -13.13 -4.31
C ILE A 164 12.13 -13.56 -2.88
N LEU A 165 12.15 -14.86 -2.57
CA LEU A 165 12.46 -15.37 -1.23
C LEU A 165 13.89 -15.02 -0.79
N ALA A 166 14.86 -15.03 -1.71
CA ALA A 166 16.24 -14.62 -1.44
C ALA A 166 16.35 -13.14 -1.05
N LYS A 167 15.45 -12.28 -1.56
CA LYS A 167 15.48 -10.83 -1.29
C LYS A 167 14.50 -10.39 -0.20
N TYR A 168 13.24 -10.81 -0.25
CA TYR A 168 12.15 -10.54 0.71
C TYR A 168 12.20 -11.43 1.96
N GLY A 169 12.97 -12.51 1.92
CA GLY A 169 13.10 -13.45 3.02
C GLY A 169 11.92 -14.41 3.14
N VAL A 170 11.85 -15.14 4.25
CA VAL A 170 10.79 -16.13 4.50
C VAL A 170 9.47 -15.41 4.82
N ALA A 171 8.42 -15.75 4.09
CA ALA A 171 7.06 -15.26 4.26
C ALA A 171 6.44 -15.73 5.60
N THR A 172 5.45 -14.99 6.10
CA THR A 172 4.66 -15.35 7.30
C THR A 172 3.75 -16.53 7.00
N GLU A 173 3.11 -16.51 5.83
CA GLU A 173 2.20 -17.54 5.34
C GLU A 173 2.42 -17.74 3.83
N ALA A 174 2.14 -18.96 3.35
CA ALA A 174 2.10 -19.30 1.93
C ALA A 174 0.70 -19.81 1.59
N TRP A 175 -0.09 -18.98 0.91
CA TRP A 175 -1.43 -19.35 0.46
C TRP A 175 -1.33 -20.29 -0.74
N LYS A 176 -2.16 -21.34 -0.73
CA LYS A 176 -2.12 -22.46 -1.66
C LYS A 176 -3.44 -22.65 -2.42
N SER A 177 -3.36 -23.27 -3.59
CA SER A 177 -4.51 -23.85 -4.30
C SER A 177 -4.88 -25.22 -3.71
N ASP A 178 -6.01 -25.77 -4.15
CA ASP A 178 -6.55 -27.05 -3.66
C ASP A 178 -5.67 -28.27 -4.01
N ASP A 179 -4.82 -28.16 -5.04
CA ASP A 179 -3.75 -29.09 -5.40
C ASP A 179 -2.49 -28.97 -4.51
N GLY A 180 -2.35 -27.85 -3.79
CA GLY A 180 -1.24 -27.54 -2.89
C GLY A 180 -0.14 -26.65 -3.47
N GLU A 181 -0.23 -26.16 -4.72
CA GLU A 181 0.74 -25.21 -5.30
C GLU A 181 0.74 -23.86 -4.55
N VAL A 182 1.88 -23.16 -4.47
CA VAL A 182 2.01 -21.90 -3.70
C VAL A 182 1.69 -20.69 -4.57
N ILE A 183 0.42 -20.30 -4.58
CA ILE A 183 -0.12 -19.25 -5.43
C ILE A 183 0.03 -17.83 -4.86
N SER A 184 0.32 -17.67 -3.56
CA SER A 184 0.74 -16.37 -2.99
C SER A 184 1.62 -16.51 -1.75
N LEU A 185 2.54 -15.57 -1.53
CA LEU A 185 3.33 -15.41 -0.31
C LEU A 185 2.87 -14.16 0.44
N VAL A 186 2.67 -14.28 1.76
CA VAL A 186 2.15 -13.22 2.62
C VAL A 186 3.20 -12.80 3.64
N TYR A 187 3.43 -11.51 3.77
CA TYR A 187 4.31 -10.90 4.76
C TYR A 187 3.47 -10.01 5.69
N ASN A 188 2.96 -10.62 6.77
CA ASN A 188 2.15 -10.03 7.82
C ASN A 188 2.89 -10.20 9.18
N ASN A 189 4.13 -9.69 9.25
CA ASN A 189 5.05 -9.94 10.37
C ASN A 189 4.90 -8.95 11.55
N ASN A 190 3.89 -8.09 11.53
CA ASN A 190 3.63 -7.10 12.57
C ASN A 190 2.19 -6.58 12.45
N HIS A 191 1.26 -7.19 13.18
CA HIS A 191 -0.17 -6.82 13.20
C HIS A 191 -0.40 -5.51 14.01
N SER A 192 0.26 -4.44 13.58
CA SER A 192 0.29 -3.11 14.20
C SER A 192 0.77 -2.00 13.25
N ASN A 193 0.99 -2.29 11.96
CA ASN A 193 1.35 -1.29 10.93
C ASN A 193 0.14 -0.90 10.03
N GLY A 194 -0.95 -1.66 10.11
CA GLY A 194 -2.20 -1.49 9.37
C GLY A 194 -2.25 -2.17 8.00
N PHE A 195 -1.22 -2.93 7.59
CA PHE A 195 -1.15 -3.63 6.31
C PHE A 195 -0.39 -4.96 6.35
N GLN A 196 -0.71 -5.83 5.41
CA GLN A 196 0.13 -6.96 5.01
C GLN A 196 0.51 -6.84 3.54
N LEU A 197 1.70 -7.31 3.20
CA LEU A 197 2.20 -7.35 1.82
C LEU A 197 1.94 -8.75 1.25
N ILE A 198 1.29 -8.84 0.09
CA ILE A 198 0.97 -10.10 -0.57
C ILE A 198 1.63 -10.10 -1.95
N LEU A 199 2.37 -11.17 -2.28
CA LEU A 199 3.01 -11.40 -3.57
C LEU A 199 2.34 -12.61 -4.23
N HIS A 200 1.85 -12.46 -5.46
CA HIS A 200 1.15 -13.50 -6.21
C HIS A 200 2.06 -14.14 -7.27
N PHE A 201 1.89 -15.44 -7.48
CA PHE A 201 2.68 -16.24 -8.41
C PHE A 201 1.78 -16.99 -9.40
N ASP A 202 2.32 -17.29 -10.58
CA ASP A 202 1.71 -18.25 -11.50
C ASP A 202 2.02 -19.70 -11.10
N LYS A 203 1.46 -20.65 -11.84
CA LYS A 203 1.71 -22.09 -11.75
C LYS A 203 3.15 -22.54 -12.13
N ASN A 204 4.01 -21.59 -12.52
CA ASN A 204 5.39 -21.83 -12.95
C ASN A 204 6.39 -21.08 -12.03
N ASP A 205 5.96 -20.70 -10.82
CA ASP A 205 6.75 -19.96 -9.83
C ASP A 205 7.17 -18.52 -10.23
N ASN A 206 6.62 -17.96 -11.32
CA ASN A 206 6.88 -16.58 -11.74
C ASN A 206 6.03 -15.60 -10.94
N PHE A 207 6.63 -14.48 -10.53
CA PHE A 207 5.95 -13.34 -9.94
C PHE A 207 4.98 -12.68 -10.94
N ILE A 208 3.72 -12.53 -10.54
CA ILE A 208 2.69 -11.83 -11.33
C ILE A 208 2.57 -10.37 -10.87
N ALA A 209 2.35 -10.19 -9.56
CA ALA A 209 1.95 -8.92 -8.95
C ALA A 209 2.17 -8.93 -7.44
N MET A 210 2.25 -7.73 -6.86
CA MET A 210 2.10 -7.55 -5.42
C MET A 210 1.13 -6.43 -5.06
N GLU A 211 0.50 -6.59 -3.91
CA GLU A 211 -0.46 -5.67 -3.31
C GLU A 211 -0.11 -5.43 -1.83
N GLN A 212 -0.60 -4.33 -1.27
CA GLN A 212 -0.85 -4.25 0.16
C GLN A 212 -2.35 -4.38 0.41
N GLN A 213 -2.70 -5.18 1.41
CA GLN A 213 -4.06 -5.31 1.94
C GLN A 213 -4.07 -5.00 3.44
N PRO A 214 -5.22 -4.70 4.07
CA PRO A 214 -5.32 -4.60 5.53
C PRO A 214 -4.84 -5.88 6.22
N GLU A 215 -4.28 -5.79 7.43
CA GLU A 215 -3.83 -6.96 8.23
C GLU A 215 -4.93 -8.00 8.45
N THR A 216 -6.19 -7.55 8.48
CA THR A 216 -7.40 -8.37 8.67
C THR A 216 -7.94 -8.99 7.37
N TYR A 217 -7.36 -8.68 6.22
CA TYR A 217 -7.75 -9.29 4.94
C TYR A 217 -7.45 -10.78 4.97
N GLN A 218 -8.48 -11.59 4.74
CA GLN A 218 -8.35 -13.01 4.49
C GLN A 218 -8.76 -13.27 3.04
N MET A 219 -7.95 -14.05 2.33
CA MET A 219 -8.16 -14.32 0.93
C MET A 219 -9.34 -15.28 0.72
N THR A 220 -10.41 -14.80 0.08
CA THR A 220 -11.63 -15.59 -0.20
C THR A 220 -11.82 -15.79 -1.70
N GLY A 221 -11.20 -16.83 -2.29
CA GLY A 221 -11.46 -17.18 -3.69
C GLY A 221 -10.55 -18.24 -4.31
N GLU A 222 -11.17 -19.11 -5.13
CA GLU A 222 -10.50 -20.05 -6.05
C GLU A 222 -9.58 -19.34 -7.07
N LEU A 223 -8.78 -20.14 -7.77
CA LEU A 223 -7.81 -19.68 -8.77
C LEU A 223 -8.50 -19.38 -10.12
N ILE A 224 -8.29 -18.18 -10.67
CA ILE A 224 -8.59 -17.87 -12.07
C ILE A 224 -7.37 -17.21 -12.72
N VAL A 225 -6.32 -18.02 -12.93
CA VAL A 225 -5.15 -17.60 -13.72
C VAL A 225 -5.45 -17.88 -15.19
N SER A 226 -5.43 -16.83 -16.02
CA SER A 226 -5.39 -16.96 -17.48
C SER A 226 -4.03 -17.51 -17.91
N ASP A 227 -4.02 -18.60 -18.67
CA ASP A 227 -2.82 -19.40 -18.99
C ASP A 227 -1.71 -18.70 -19.82
N ASP A 228 -1.95 -17.48 -20.30
CA ASP A 228 -1.10 -16.83 -21.30
C ASP A 228 0.11 -16.05 -20.72
N ASP A 229 1.25 -16.30 -21.37
CA ASP A 229 2.60 -15.76 -21.19
C ASP A 229 3.31 -16.03 -19.85
N ALA A 230 4.04 -17.15 -19.82
CA ALA A 230 5.08 -17.49 -18.85
C ALA A 230 6.17 -18.41 -19.46
N PRO A 231 7.48 -18.08 -19.36
CA PRO A 231 8.57 -18.97 -19.73
C PRO A 231 8.85 -20.01 -18.62
N SER A 232 9.38 -21.18 -18.98
CA SER A 232 9.65 -22.26 -18.01
C SER A 232 11.08 -22.28 -17.49
N ALA A 233 11.23 -22.60 -16.20
CA ALA A 233 12.48 -22.92 -15.52
C ALA A 233 12.27 -24.11 -14.57
N ASN A 234 13.34 -24.82 -14.20
CA ASN A 234 13.26 -26.02 -13.36
C ASN A 234 13.36 -25.68 -11.87
N GLU A 235 12.59 -26.36 -11.01
CA GLU A 235 12.80 -26.36 -9.56
C GLU A 235 14.22 -26.84 -9.19
N THR A 236 14.77 -26.28 -8.11
CA THR A 236 15.87 -26.92 -7.35
C THR A 236 15.51 -26.92 -5.86
N GLN A 237 15.07 -28.07 -5.34
CA GLN A 237 14.69 -28.18 -3.92
C GLN A 237 15.93 -28.18 -3.01
N ALA A 238 16.15 -27.05 -2.32
CA ALA A 238 17.16 -26.95 -1.27
C ALA A 238 16.68 -27.59 0.04
N ASN A 239 17.57 -28.35 0.70
CA ASN A 239 17.23 -29.21 1.82
C ASN A 239 17.14 -28.40 3.14
N LYS A 240 15.94 -28.30 3.75
CA LYS A 240 15.74 -27.54 5.00
C LYS A 240 16.37 -28.25 6.21
N SER A 241 17.19 -27.53 6.98
CA SER A 241 17.50 -27.86 8.36
C SER A 241 16.33 -27.49 9.29
N GLU A 242 16.14 -28.21 10.39
CA GLU A 242 15.12 -27.86 11.39
C GLU A 242 15.45 -26.54 12.10
N VAL A 243 14.64 -25.51 11.86
CA VAL A 243 14.79 -24.18 12.45
C VAL A 243 14.05 -24.12 13.78
N SER A 244 14.75 -23.68 14.84
CA SER A 244 14.20 -23.62 16.20
C SER A 244 13.27 -22.42 16.42
N CYS A 245 13.49 -21.30 15.72
CA CYS A 245 12.63 -20.13 15.80
C CYS A 245 11.59 -20.11 14.66
N SER A 246 10.46 -19.45 14.89
CA SER A 246 9.41 -19.24 13.90
C SER A 246 8.72 -17.90 14.15
N TYR A 247 7.92 -17.45 13.19
CA TYR A 247 6.84 -16.51 13.49
C TYR A 247 5.88 -17.12 14.52
N ASP A 248 5.26 -16.27 15.34
CA ASP A 248 4.41 -16.67 16.46
C ASP A 248 2.94 -16.33 16.14
N ASN A 249 2.26 -17.31 15.54
CA ASN A 249 0.88 -17.16 15.04
C ASN A 249 -0.18 -17.18 16.17
N SER A 250 0.21 -17.13 17.45
CA SER A 250 -0.75 -17.03 18.55
C SER A 250 -1.47 -15.66 18.51
N PRO A 251 -2.75 -15.56 18.91
CA PRO A 251 -3.59 -14.39 18.64
C PRO A 251 -3.04 -13.06 19.20
N GLU A 252 -3.55 -11.96 18.66
CA GLU A 252 -3.19 -10.60 19.04
C GLU A 252 -3.32 -10.36 20.56
N VAL A 253 -2.28 -9.78 21.14
CA VAL A 253 -2.35 -9.19 22.48
C VAL A 253 -2.94 -7.79 22.32
N SER A 254 -4.06 -7.52 22.99
CA SER A 254 -4.82 -6.24 22.92
C SER A 254 -4.10 -5.00 23.47
N ASN A 255 -2.77 -5.06 23.59
CA ASN A 255 -1.90 -4.03 24.10
C ASN A 255 -0.67 -3.93 23.18
N GLU A 256 -0.65 -2.87 22.36
CA GLU A 256 0.41 -2.49 21.42
C GLU A 256 1.83 -2.63 22.01
N ARG A 257 2.03 -2.22 23.27
CA ARG A 257 3.34 -2.34 23.95
C ARG A 257 3.73 -3.81 24.16
N GLN A 258 2.79 -4.66 24.56
CA GLN A 258 3.05 -6.10 24.75
C GLN A 258 3.33 -6.79 23.41
N GLN A 259 2.59 -6.40 22.36
CA GLN A 259 2.81 -6.91 21.01
C GLN A 259 4.20 -6.56 20.47
N LYS A 260 4.62 -5.30 20.59
CA LYS A 260 5.96 -4.86 20.16
C LYS A 260 7.08 -5.53 20.97
N LEU A 261 6.88 -5.77 22.28
CA LEU A 261 7.81 -6.57 23.09
C LEU A 261 7.87 -8.04 22.65
N ARG A 262 6.75 -8.63 22.22
CA ARG A 262 6.67 -10.01 21.71
C ARG A 262 7.43 -10.14 20.38
N THR A 263 7.23 -9.21 19.44
CA THR A 263 8.01 -9.11 18.18
C THR A 263 9.52 -9.06 18.45
N ILE A 264 9.95 -8.21 19.38
CA ILE A 264 11.36 -8.07 19.80
C ILE A 264 11.89 -9.34 20.47
N ALA A 265 11.07 -10.06 21.26
CA ALA A 265 11.46 -11.31 21.91
C ALA A 265 11.68 -12.45 20.90
N ILE A 266 10.80 -12.57 19.90
CA ILE A 266 10.93 -13.56 18.81
C ILE A 266 12.19 -13.26 17.98
N ALA A 267 12.39 -11.99 17.59
CA ALA A 267 13.58 -11.59 16.84
C ALA A 267 14.87 -11.86 17.62
N ASN A 268 14.90 -11.65 18.94
CA ASN A 268 16.03 -12.04 19.78
C ASN A 268 16.25 -13.55 19.80
N LYS A 269 15.21 -14.38 19.95
CA LYS A 269 15.35 -15.85 19.91
C LYS A 269 15.95 -16.31 18.57
N CYS A 270 15.45 -15.78 17.47
CA CYS A 270 16.00 -16.09 16.14
C CYS A 270 17.47 -15.69 16.01
N LEU A 271 17.88 -14.54 16.54
CA LEU A 271 19.30 -14.18 16.58
C LEU A 271 20.10 -15.07 17.52
N ASP A 272 19.57 -15.51 18.66
CA ASP A 272 20.23 -16.48 19.53
C ASP A 272 20.47 -17.80 18.78
N ASP A 273 19.51 -18.26 17.98
CA ASP A 273 19.60 -19.53 17.24
C ASP A 273 20.54 -19.41 16.02
N PHE A 274 20.51 -18.30 15.29
CA PHE A 274 21.49 -17.98 14.24
C PHE A 274 22.93 -17.77 14.79
N GLU A 275 23.08 -17.14 15.96
CA GLU A 275 24.39 -16.97 16.61
C GLU A 275 24.98 -18.31 17.09
N LYS A 276 24.15 -19.32 17.38
CA LYS A 276 24.58 -20.72 17.62
C LYS A 276 24.90 -21.47 16.32
N ASN A 277 24.13 -21.23 15.25
CA ASN A 277 24.32 -21.84 13.93
C ASN A 277 24.30 -20.80 12.81
N PRO A 278 25.46 -20.22 12.42
CA PRO A 278 25.53 -19.22 11.35
C PRO A 278 25.17 -19.73 9.93
N SER A 279 24.85 -21.02 9.76
CA SER A 279 24.25 -21.55 8.53
C SER A 279 22.72 -21.42 8.48
N ASP A 280 22.07 -21.17 9.63
CA ASP A 280 20.62 -20.95 9.73
C ASP A 280 20.23 -19.54 9.25
N LYS A 281 20.26 -19.38 7.93
CA LYS A 281 19.86 -18.13 7.27
C LYS A 281 18.37 -17.84 7.39
N GLU A 282 17.55 -18.84 7.69
CA GLU A 282 16.12 -18.67 7.95
C GLU A 282 15.89 -17.95 9.29
N SER A 283 16.56 -18.34 10.37
CA SER A 283 16.55 -17.59 11.64
C SER A 283 17.03 -16.14 11.48
N GLN A 284 18.15 -15.90 10.78
CA GLN A 284 18.62 -14.52 10.50
C GLN A 284 17.54 -13.71 9.76
N THR A 285 16.89 -14.34 8.80
CA THR A 285 15.86 -13.73 7.94
C THR A 285 14.56 -13.44 8.68
N ILE A 286 14.12 -14.31 9.59
CA ILE A 286 12.94 -14.08 10.44
C ILE A 286 13.18 -12.88 11.36
N ALA A 287 14.35 -12.79 12.01
CA ALA A 287 14.72 -11.64 12.82
C ALA A 287 14.75 -10.33 12.02
N TRP A 288 15.32 -10.36 10.81
CA TRP A 288 15.30 -9.23 9.88
C TRP A 288 13.86 -8.82 9.51
N ASN A 289 13.02 -9.79 9.11
CA ASN A 289 11.66 -9.52 8.65
C ASN A 289 10.77 -8.94 9.76
N LEU A 290 10.91 -9.38 11.01
CA LEU A 290 10.21 -8.80 12.17
C LEU A 290 10.61 -7.34 12.44
N MET A 291 11.92 -7.05 12.46
CA MET A 291 12.44 -5.73 12.84
C MET A 291 12.41 -4.69 11.73
N ILE A 292 12.58 -5.09 10.47
CA ILE A 292 12.88 -4.16 9.35
C ILE A 292 11.78 -4.14 8.29
N ARG A 293 10.98 -5.21 8.15
CA ARG A 293 9.87 -5.27 7.18
C ARG A 293 8.48 -5.18 7.82
N GLY A 294 8.26 -5.82 8.97
CA GLY A 294 6.99 -5.72 9.68
C GLY A 294 6.78 -4.35 10.33
N SER A 295 7.81 -3.84 11.01
CA SER A 295 7.71 -2.59 11.76
C SER A 295 7.62 -1.36 10.83
N SER A 296 6.84 -0.36 11.21
CA SER A 296 6.79 0.94 10.53
C SER A 296 7.80 1.94 11.15
N PRO A 297 8.24 2.99 10.44
CA PRO A 297 9.09 4.03 11.00
C PRO A 297 8.51 4.64 12.29
N GLY A 298 9.36 4.86 13.29
CA GLY A 298 8.97 5.25 14.65
C GLY A 298 8.22 4.19 15.47
N SER A 299 8.01 2.95 14.98
CA SER A 299 7.20 1.92 15.67
C SER A 299 7.55 1.73 17.15
N PHE A 300 8.81 1.82 17.54
CA PHE A 300 9.24 1.58 18.91
C PHE A 300 9.36 2.85 19.77
N SER A 301 9.17 4.04 19.18
CA SER A 301 9.45 5.32 19.87
C SER A 301 8.47 5.65 21.00
N GLY A 302 7.24 5.14 20.96
CA GLY A 302 6.19 5.44 21.95
C GLY A 302 6.45 4.89 23.36
N TYR A 303 7.38 3.94 23.52
CA TYR A 303 7.65 3.27 24.78
C TYR A 303 9.17 3.12 25.01
N PRO A 304 9.79 3.88 25.94
CA PRO A 304 11.24 3.92 26.09
C PRO A 304 11.91 2.56 26.39
N ASP A 305 11.20 1.66 27.07
CA ASP A 305 11.69 0.31 27.37
C ASP A 305 11.67 -0.62 26.14
N VAL A 306 10.64 -0.48 25.30
CA VAL A 306 10.52 -1.19 24.01
C VAL A 306 11.57 -0.67 23.03
N ARG A 307 11.76 0.65 22.97
CA ARG A 307 12.83 1.32 22.22
C ARG A 307 14.20 0.74 22.58
N ALA A 308 14.57 0.74 23.86
CA ALA A 308 15.84 0.21 24.35
C ALA A 308 15.99 -1.32 24.23
N ALA A 309 14.89 -2.05 23.98
CA ALA A 309 14.93 -3.46 23.63
C ALA A 309 15.14 -3.65 22.12
N ALA A 310 14.46 -2.87 21.27
CA ALA A 310 14.61 -2.87 19.82
C ALA A 310 16.01 -2.43 19.38
N GLU A 311 16.56 -1.37 19.99
CA GLU A 311 17.93 -0.87 19.74
C GLU A 311 18.97 -2.00 19.78
N LYS A 312 18.85 -2.93 20.74
CA LYS A 312 19.74 -4.09 20.90
C LYS A 312 19.58 -5.15 19.81
N VAL A 313 18.40 -5.26 19.18
CA VAL A 313 18.16 -6.20 18.08
C VAL A 313 18.76 -5.66 16.79
N TYR A 314 18.61 -4.36 16.51
CA TYR A 314 19.32 -3.71 15.39
C TYR A 314 20.84 -3.78 15.59
N ASP A 315 21.35 -3.55 16.81
CA ASP A 315 22.79 -3.69 17.13
C ASP A 315 23.32 -5.14 17.04
N ARG A 316 22.45 -6.16 17.07
CA ARG A 316 22.81 -7.55 16.79
C ARG A 316 22.75 -7.85 15.28
N LEU A 317 21.65 -7.52 14.61
CA LEU A 317 21.49 -7.66 13.16
C LEU A 317 22.62 -6.94 12.39
N GLY A 318 22.99 -5.74 12.82
CA GLY A 318 24.02 -4.91 12.21
C GLY A 318 25.43 -5.52 12.16
N LYS A 319 25.70 -6.57 12.95
CA LYS A 319 26.96 -7.34 12.89
C LYS A 319 27.02 -8.30 11.70
N TYR A 320 25.87 -8.55 11.07
CA TYR A 320 25.66 -9.56 10.02
C TYR A 320 25.08 -8.96 8.74
N ASP A 321 24.45 -7.79 8.84
CA ASP A 321 23.91 -6.99 7.74
C ASP A 321 23.87 -5.51 8.16
N GLU A 322 24.85 -4.71 7.72
CA GLU A 322 25.07 -3.33 8.18
C GLU A 322 23.86 -2.40 7.93
N ARG A 323 23.04 -2.72 6.93
CA ARG A 323 21.79 -2.02 6.62
C ARG A 323 20.81 -1.99 7.81
N ALA A 324 20.87 -2.98 8.71
CA ALA A 324 20.09 -2.97 9.94
C ALA A 324 20.45 -1.80 10.89
N LEU A 325 21.65 -1.22 10.78
CA LEU A 325 22.04 -0.02 11.52
C LEU A 325 21.46 1.24 10.90
N GLU A 326 21.38 1.33 9.57
CA GLU A 326 20.67 2.42 8.86
C GLU A 326 19.21 2.50 9.31
N PHE A 327 18.57 1.34 9.50
CA PHE A 327 17.17 1.25 9.90
C PHE A 327 16.96 1.32 11.42
N LYS A 328 18.03 1.42 12.20
CA LYS A 328 17.93 1.64 13.64
C LYS A 328 17.24 2.97 13.91
N ASP A 329 17.81 4.07 13.43
CA ASP A 329 17.32 5.41 13.78
C ASP A 329 15.90 5.69 13.24
N ASP A 330 15.56 5.19 12.06
CA ASP A 330 14.24 5.30 11.40
C ASP A 330 13.07 4.70 12.23
N PHE A 331 13.32 3.66 13.01
CA PHE A 331 12.29 2.85 13.68
C PHE A 331 12.19 3.15 15.19
N ILE A 332 13.24 3.75 15.73
CA ILE A 332 13.45 4.06 17.15
C ILE A 332 13.18 5.53 17.47
N ASN A 333 13.38 6.41 16.49
CA ASN A 333 12.92 7.79 16.50
C ASN A 333 11.76 7.92 15.50
N PRO A 334 10.71 8.71 15.79
CA PRO A 334 9.74 9.05 14.75
C PRO A 334 10.40 10.01 13.76
N TRP A 335 10.08 9.86 12.47
CA TRP A 335 10.42 10.89 11.49
C TRP A 335 9.85 12.26 11.91
N PRO A 336 10.55 13.37 11.61
CA PRO A 336 9.96 14.70 11.74
C PRO A 336 8.63 14.74 10.98
N LYS A 337 7.59 15.26 11.62
CA LYS A 337 6.35 15.58 10.92
C LYS A 337 6.57 16.89 10.17
N GLU A 338 6.59 16.80 8.85
CA GLU A 338 6.50 17.96 7.94
C GLU A 338 5.13 18.65 8.03
#